data_AF-Q10416-F1
#
_entry.id   AF-Q10416-F1
#
_cell.length_a   1.000
_cell.length_b   1.000
_cell.length_c   1.000
_cell.angle_alpha   90.00
_cell.angle_beta   90.00
_cell.angle_gamma   90.00
#
_symmetry.space_group_name_H-M   'P 1'
#
loop_
_entity.id
_entity.type
_entity.pdbx_description
1 polymer ?
#
loop_
_entity_poly.entity_id
_entity_poly.type
_entity_poly.pdbx_seq_one_letter_code
_entity_poly.pdbx_strand_id
1 'polypeptide(L)'
;MKFIVLVLFCAVAYVSAQAELEPEDTMDYIPTRFRRQERGSIVIQGTKEGKSRPSLDIDYKQRVYDKNGMTGDAYGGLNIRPGQPSRQHAGFEFGKEYKNGFIKGQSEVQRGPGGRLSPYFGINGGFRF
;
A
#
# COMPACT_ATOMS: atom_id res chain seq x y z
N MET A 1 6.58 -6.37 22.89
CA MET A 1 6.76 -5.47 21.73
C MET A 1 7.75 -6.00 20.68
N LYS A 2 8.89 -6.61 21.06
CA LYS A 2 9.88 -7.14 20.09
C LYS A 2 9.37 -8.29 19.19
N PHE A 3 8.49 -9.16 19.70
CA PHE A 3 8.00 -10.32 18.94
C PHE A 3 7.09 -9.98 17.75
N ILE A 4 6.30 -8.90 17.82
CA ILE A 4 5.38 -8.52 16.73
C ILE A 4 6.16 -8.02 15.50
N VAL A 5 7.24 -7.26 15.73
CA VAL A 5 8.13 -6.79 14.66
C VAL A 5 8.78 -7.97 13.95
N LEU A 6 9.19 -9.01 14.69
CA LEU A 6 9.83 -10.20 14.13
C LEU A 6 8.86 -11.01 13.26
N VAL A 7 7.60 -11.18 13.69
CA VAL A 7 6.58 -11.90 12.89
C VAL A 7 6.26 -11.16 11.59
N LEU A 8 6.12 -9.83 11.64
CA LEU A 8 5.92 -9.01 10.45
C LEU A 8 7.14 -9.08 9.51
N PHE A 9 8.36 -9.01 10.05
CA PHE A 9 9.57 -9.14 9.25
C PHE A 9 9.69 -10.54 8.62
N CYS A 10 9.32 -11.60 9.34
CA CYS A 10 9.26 -12.96 8.79
C CYS A 10 8.20 -13.09 7.68
N ALA A 11 7.03 -12.45 7.81
CA ALA A 11 6.01 -12.46 6.77
C ALA A 11 6.48 -11.73 5.50
N VAL A 12 7.12 -10.57 5.65
CA VAL A 12 7.72 -9.82 4.52
C VAL A 12 8.84 -10.63 3.87
N ALA A 13 9.73 -11.22 4.67
CA ALA A 13 10.83 -12.05 4.18
C ALA A 13 10.34 -13.34 3.50
N TYR A 14 9.25 -13.94 3.98
CA TYR A 14 8.66 -15.13 3.36
C TYR A 14 8.03 -14.81 1.99
N VAL A 15 7.40 -13.64 1.87
CA VAL A 15 6.87 -13.16 0.58
C VAL A 15 8.00 -12.82 -0.38
N SER A 16 9.08 -12.18 0.08
CA SER A 16 10.24 -11.88 -0.79
C SER A 16 11.03 -13.13 -1.17
N ALA A 17 11.21 -14.09 -0.26
CA ALA A 17 11.93 -15.33 -0.55
C ALA A 17 11.18 -16.20 -1.57
N GLN A 18 9.85 -16.25 -1.51
CA GLN A 18 9.07 -16.93 -2.56
C GLN A 18 9.12 -16.21 -3.92
N ALA A 19 9.44 -14.91 -3.96
CA ALA A 19 9.64 -14.19 -5.22
C ALA A 19 11.05 -14.45 -5.82
N GLU A 20 12.02 -14.87 -5.02
CA GLU A 20 13.42 -15.07 -5.42
C GLU A 20 13.80 -16.55 -5.63
N LEU A 21 12.92 -17.47 -5.22
CA LEU A 21 13.07 -18.92 -5.40
C LEU A 21 12.44 -19.48 -6.69
N GLU A 22 12.20 -18.65 -7.71
CA GLU A 22 12.03 -19.16 -9.06
C GLU A 22 13.40 -19.19 -9.75
N PRO A 23 14.00 -20.38 -9.94
CA PRO A 23 15.32 -20.52 -10.55
C PRO A 23 15.32 -19.97 -11.98
N GLU A 24 16.38 -19.23 -12.31
CA GLU A 24 16.75 -18.89 -13.68
C GLU A 24 16.98 -20.18 -14.49
N ASP A 25 15.97 -20.67 -15.20
CA ASP A 25 16.22 -21.42 -16.43
C ASP A 25 14.98 -21.44 -17.33
N THR A 26 15.22 -21.28 -18.63
CA THR A 26 14.25 -21.18 -19.74
C THR A 26 13.44 -19.86 -19.85
N MET A 27 13.98 -18.95 -20.67
CA MET A 27 13.23 -17.87 -21.31
C MET A 27 12.21 -18.43 -22.30
N ASP A 28 11.17 -19.10 -21.81
CA ASP A 28 9.92 -19.19 -22.56
C ASP A 28 9.26 -17.83 -22.44
N TYR A 29 9.09 -17.17 -23.59
CA TYR A 29 8.29 -15.96 -23.75
C TYR A 29 6.84 -16.33 -23.45
N ILE A 30 6.51 -16.55 -22.18
CA ILE A 30 5.16 -16.46 -21.69
C ILE A 30 4.89 -14.96 -21.81
N PRO A 31 4.01 -14.50 -22.73
CA PRO A 31 3.53 -13.15 -22.59
C PRO A 31 2.90 -13.13 -21.21
N THR A 32 3.55 -12.46 -20.27
CA THR A 32 2.97 -12.10 -19.00
C THR A 32 1.79 -11.25 -19.43
N ARG A 33 0.65 -11.90 -19.66
CA ARG A 33 -0.63 -11.24 -19.73
C ARG A 33 -0.71 -10.66 -18.34
N PHE A 34 -0.28 -9.41 -18.20
CA PHE A 34 -0.60 -8.60 -17.05
C PHE A 34 -2.10 -8.71 -16.98
N ARG A 35 -2.59 -9.57 -16.08
CA ARG A 35 -3.99 -9.60 -15.74
C ARG A 35 -4.23 -8.15 -15.38
N ARG A 36 -5.03 -7.45 -16.19
CA ARG A 36 -5.33 -6.03 -15.99
C ARG A 36 -5.91 -5.96 -14.60
N GLN A 37 -5.07 -5.70 -13.59
CA GLN A 37 -5.49 -5.70 -12.20
C GLN A 37 -6.47 -4.54 -12.14
N GLU A 38 -7.72 -4.91 -11.87
CA GLU A 38 -8.84 -4.01 -12.05
C GLU A 38 -8.64 -2.79 -11.15
N ARG A 39 -8.65 -1.59 -11.77
CA ARG A 39 -8.83 -0.29 -11.10
C ARG A 39 -7.70 0.13 -10.18
N GLY A 40 -6.50 0.30 -10.73
CA GLY A 40 -5.56 1.28 -10.20
C GLY A 40 -6.14 2.69 -10.35
N SER A 41 -6.06 3.52 -9.31
CA SER A 41 -6.43 4.94 -9.35
C SER A 41 -5.21 5.80 -9.07
N ILE A 42 -4.99 6.80 -9.91
CA ILE A 42 -4.03 7.88 -9.68
C ILE A 42 -4.85 9.15 -9.49
N VAL A 43 -4.63 9.85 -8.39
CA VAL A 43 -5.24 11.15 -8.10
C VAL A 43 -4.12 12.17 -8.03
N ILE A 44 -4.19 13.20 -8.86
CA ILE A 44 -3.22 14.31 -8.87
C ILE A 44 -4.00 15.59 -8.59
N GLN A 45 -3.64 16.29 -7.52
CA GLN A 45 -4.27 17.53 -7.11
C GLN A 45 -3.21 18.60 -6.91
N GLY A 46 -3.28 19.67 -7.70
CA GLY A 46 -2.44 20.85 -7.51
C GLY A 46 -3.30 22.01 -7.06
N THR A 47 -2.94 22.68 -5.97
CA THR A 47 -3.58 23.93 -5.56
C THR A 47 -2.56 25.04 -5.50
N LYS A 48 -2.96 26.24 -5.92
CA LYS A 48 -2.13 27.43 -5.88
C LYS A 48 -2.84 28.48 -5.04
N GLU A 49 -2.47 28.60 -3.78
CA GLU A 49 -2.91 29.71 -2.93
C GLU A 49 -2.07 30.95 -3.27
N GLY A 50 -2.60 31.82 -4.13
CA GLY A 50 -1.94 33.06 -4.51
C GLY A 50 -0.63 32.89 -5.29
N LYS A 51 0.18 33.95 -5.38
CA LYS A 51 1.25 34.04 -6.39
C LYS A 51 2.46 33.12 -6.12
N SER A 52 2.69 32.62 -4.90
CA SER A 52 4.05 32.17 -4.54
C SER A 52 4.17 30.80 -3.86
N ARG A 53 3.09 30.01 -3.71
CA ARG A 53 3.13 28.80 -2.89
C ARG A 53 2.26 27.66 -3.46
N PRO A 54 2.76 26.92 -4.49
CA PRO A 54 2.03 25.78 -5.04
C PRO A 54 2.07 24.57 -4.09
N SER A 55 0.95 23.91 -3.90
CA SER A 55 0.88 22.59 -3.27
C SER A 55 0.53 21.54 -4.33
N LEU A 56 1.06 20.33 -4.15
CA LEU A 56 0.85 19.21 -5.06
C LEU A 56 0.64 17.94 -4.22
N ASP A 57 -0.45 17.24 -4.48
CA ASP A 57 -0.77 15.91 -3.96
C ASP A 57 -0.81 14.92 -5.12
N ILE A 58 -0.16 13.79 -4.94
CA ILE A 58 -0.17 12.66 -5.87
C ILE A 58 -0.43 11.42 -5.04
N ASP A 59 -1.55 10.75 -5.27
CA ASP A 59 -1.92 9.51 -4.59
C ASP A 59 -2.14 8.41 -5.62
N TYR A 60 -1.58 7.24 -5.33
CA TYR A 60 -1.74 6.03 -6.10
C TYR A 60 -2.34 4.94 -5.22
N LYS A 61 -3.31 4.22 -5.75
CA LYS A 61 -3.89 3.04 -5.11
C LYS A 61 -4.13 1.97 -6.17
N GLN A 62 -3.77 0.73 -5.86
CA GLN A 62 -3.91 -0.42 -6.75
C GLN A 62 -4.39 -1.64 -5.98
N ARG A 63 -5.49 -2.23 -6.46
CA ARG A 63 -5.93 -3.57 -6.04
C ARG A 63 -4.94 -4.61 -6.54
N VAL A 64 -4.18 -5.23 -5.64
CA VAL A 64 -3.22 -6.29 -5.97
C VAL A 64 -3.80 -7.68 -5.76
N TYR A 65 -4.81 -7.80 -4.90
CA TYR A 65 -5.44 -9.08 -4.57
C TYR A 65 -6.95 -8.91 -4.46
N ASP A 66 -7.70 -9.75 -5.19
CA ASP A 66 -9.16 -9.80 -5.10
C ASP A 66 -9.63 -11.24 -5.39
N LYS A 67 -9.99 -11.99 -4.34
CA LYS A 67 -10.47 -13.37 -4.48
C LYS A 67 -11.25 -13.82 -3.25
N ASN A 68 -12.38 -14.48 -3.45
CA ASN A 68 -13.15 -15.17 -2.39
C ASN A 68 -13.49 -14.26 -1.17
N GLY A 69 -13.87 -13.00 -1.43
CA GLY A 69 -14.17 -12.01 -0.39
C GLY A 69 -12.93 -11.43 0.30
N MET A 70 -11.72 -11.87 -0.04
CA MET A 70 -10.48 -11.25 0.41
C MET A 70 -10.02 -10.18 -0.59
N THR A 71 -9.63 -9.02 -0.08
CA THR A 71 -9.11 -7.89 -0.86
C THR A 71 -7.74 -7.47 -0.33
N GLY A 72 -6.87 -7.00 -1.21
CA GLY A 72 -5.56 -6.45 -0.89
C GLY A 72 -5.25 -5.27 -1.80
N ASP A 73 -5.04 -4.11 -1.21
CA ASP A 73 -4.79 -2.85 -1.91
C ASP A 73 -3.43 -2.30 -1.47
N ALA A 74 -2.53 -2.09 -2.44
CA ALA A 74 -1.30 -1.35 -2.22
C ALA A 74 -1.55 0.12 -2.58
N TYR A 75 -1.02 1.03 -1.77
CA TYR A 75 -1.17 2.45 -2.03
C TYR A 75 0.07 3.23 -1.61
N GLY A 76 0.20 4.43 -2.14
CA GLY A 76 1.24 5.35 -1.76
C GLY A 76 1.11 6.67 -2.48
N GLY A 77 1.74 7.68 -1.92
CA GLY A 77 1.58 9.03 -2.41
C GLY A 77 2.66 9.97 -1.95
N LEU A 78 2.59 11.18 -2.50
CA LEU A 78 3.54 12.25 -2.33
C LEU A 78 2.76 13.56 -2.15
N ASN A 79 2.87 14.14 -0.97
CA ASN A 79 2.34 15.46 -0.65
C ASN A 79 3.49 16.47 -0.59
N ILE A 80 3.42 17.51 -1.42
CA ILE A 80 4.34 18.64 -1.44
C ILE A 80 3.58 19.88 -0.99
N ARG A 81 3.99 20.43 0.15
CA ARG A 81 3.45 21.68 0.68
C ARG A 81 4.53 22.76 0.73
N PRO A 82 4.19 24.01 0.38
CA PRO A 82 5.10 25.14 0.50
C PRO A 82 5.68 25.27 1.92
N GLY A 83 7.01 25.36 2.01
CA GLY A 83 7.71 25.50 3.29
C GLY A 83 7.78 24.21 4.13
N GLN A 84 7.33 23.07 3.60
CA GLN A 84 7.46 21.76 4.25
C GLN A 84 8.23 20.79 3.34
N PRO A 85 9.01 19.86 3.90
CA PRO A 85 9.56 18.75 3.14
C PRO A 85 8.44 17.92 2.50
N SER A 86 8.75 17.26 1.38
CA SER A 86 7.83 16.30 0.79
C SER A 86 7.46 15.19 1.78
N ARG A 87 6.16 14.97 1.97
CA ARG A 87 5.61 13.87 2.76
C ARG A 87 5.24 12.73 1.83
N GLN A 88 6.14 11.76 1.77
CA GLN A 88 5.86 10.47 1.14
C GLN A 88 5.13 9.57 2.13
N HIS A 89 4.20 8.78 1.61
CA HIS A 89 3.59 7.69 2.35
C HIS A 89 3.39 6.49 1.45
N ALA A 90 3.46 5.29 2.01
CA ALA A 90 3.18 4.05 1.31
C ALA A 90 2.58 3.05 2.28
N GLY A 91 1.65 2.24 1.81
CA GLY A 91 0.91 1.34 2.66
C GLY A 91 0.25 0.19 1.92
N PHE A 92 -0.30 -0.69 2.73
CA PHE A 92 -1.03 -1.86 2.31
C PHE A 92 -2.28 -2.02 3.16
N GLU A 93 -3.42 -2.12 2.51
CA GLU A 93 -4.70 -2.49 3.09
C GLU A 93 -5.03 -3.94 2.70
N PHE A 94 -5.55 -4.71 3.64
CA PHE A 94 -6.07 -6.05 3.37
C PHE A 94 -7.41 -6.22 4.07
N GLY A 95 -8.29 -7.02 3.49
CA GLY A 95 -9.61 -7.26 4.03
C GLY A 95 -10.09 -8.65 3.71
N LYS A 96 -10.99 -9.16 4.53
CA LYS A 96 -11.78 -10.35 4.25
C LYS A 96 -13.22 -10.10 4.67
N GLU A 97 -14.10 -10.15 3.68
CA GLU A 97 -15.53 -10.19 3.86
C GLU A 97 -15.94 -11.64 4.15
N TYR A 98 -16.80 -11.79 5.15
CA TYR A 98 -17.49 -13.01 5.51
C TYR A 98 -18.99 -12.81 5.28
N LYS A 99 -19.77 -13.88 5.29
CA LYS A 99 -21.23 -13.80 5.08
C LYS A 99 -21.92 -12.81 6.04
N ASN A 100 -21.46 -12.74 7.29
CA ASN A 100 -22.09 -11.97 8.37
C ASN A 100 -21.18 -10.87 8.95
N GLY A 101 -20.15 -10.43 8.22
CA GLY A 101 -19.21 -9.46 8.77
C GLY A 101 -17.95 -9.31 7.92
N PHE A 102 -17.00 -8.56 8.44
CA PHE A 102 -15.73 -8.32 7.77
C PHE A 102 -14.60 -8.08 8.77
N ILE A 103 -13.38 -8.37 8.34
CA ILE A 103 -12.15 -7.95 8.99
C ILE A 103 -11.28 -7.22 7.98
N LYS A 104 -10.65 -6.13 8.40
CA LYS A 104 -9.76 -5.29 7.60
C LYS A 104 -8.52 -4.97 8.42
N GLY A 105 -7.39 -4.91 7.76
CA GLY A 105 -6.13 -4.46 8.31
C GLY A 105 -5.50 -3.45 7.36
N GLN A 106 -4.70 -2.57 7.91
CA GLN A 106 -3.96 -1.57 7.15
C GLN A 106 -2.60 -1.33 7.80
N SER A 107 -1.61 -1.10 6.97
CA SER A 107 -0.26 -0.75 7.37
C SER A 107 0.21 0.40 6.50
N GLU A 108 0.88 1.38 7.09
CA GLU A 108 1.37 2.55 6.38
C GLU A 108 2.70 2.98 6.97
N VAL A 109 3.58 3.51 6.13
CA VAL A 109 4.78 4.22 6.56
C VAL A 109 4.76 5.57 5.88
N GLN A 110 4.82 6.62 6.68
CA GLN A 110 4.89 8.00 6.19
C GLN A 110 6.16 8.70 6.68
N ARG A 111 6.62 9.70 5.92
CA ARG A 111 7.72 10.55 6.34
C ARG A 111 7.23 11.55 7.39
N GLY A 112 7.67 11.36 8.62
CA GLY A 112 7.39 12.22 9.76
C GLY A 112 8.29 13.46 9.84
N PRO A 113 8.09 14.29 10.88
CA PRO A 113 8.90 15.47 11.15
C PRO A 113 10.40 15.13 11.22
N GLY A 114 11.23 15.99 10.63
CA GLY A 114 12.68 15.78 10.59
C GLY A 114 13.15 14.64 9.68
N GLY A 115 12.27 14.09 8.85
CA GLY A 115 12.60 13.03 7.89
C GLY A 115 12.62 11.62 8.48
N ARG A 116 12.18 11.44 9.73
CA ARG A 116 12.05 10.11 10.35
C ARG A 116 10.88 9.35 9.74
N LEU A 117 10.96 8.02 9.66
CA LEU A 117 9.84 7.19 9.25
C LEU A 117 8.85 7.02 10.42
N SER A 118 7.57 7.18 10.12
CA SER A 118 6.47 7.02 11.08
C SER A 118 5.56 5.88 10.60
N PRO A 119 5.73 4.65 11.13
CA PRO A 119 4.87 3.54 10.78
C PRO A 119 3.51 3.64 11.51
N TYR A 120 2.47 3.16 10.86
CA TYR A 120 1.11 3.03 11.36
C TYR A 120 0.55 1.66 11.00
N PHE A 121 -0.20 1.06 11.91
CA PHE A 121 -0.90 -0.19 11.70
C PHE A 121 -2.29 -0.09 12.33
N GLY A 122 -3.30 -0.56 11.62
CA GLY A 122 -4.68 -0.60 12.10
C GLY A 122 -5.35 -1.91 11.75
N ILE A 123 -6.26 -2.35 12.62
CA ILE A 123 -7.13 -3.49 12.36
C ILE A 123 -8.55 -3.04 12.71
N ASN A 124 -9.50 -3.32 11.83
CA ASN A 124 -10.91 -3.02 12.00
C ASN A 124 -11.74 -4.26 11.66
N GLY A 125 -12.85 -4.46 12.34
CA GLY A 125 -13.78 -5.53 12.02
C GLY A 125 -15.18 -5.16 12.46
N GLY A 126 -16.17 -5.79 11.82
CA GLY A 126 -17.56 -5.54 12.13
C GLY A 126 -18.44 -6.73 11.77
N PHE A 127 -19.58 -6.84 12.45
CA PHE A 127 -20.63 -7.79 12.15
C PHE A 127 -21.74 -7.09 11.35
N ARG A 128 -22.33 -7.80 10.39
CA ARG A 128 -23.52 -7.38 9.66
C ARG A 128 -24.62 -8.39 9.98
N PHE A 129 -25.73 -7.93 10.53
CA PHE A 129 -26.91 -8.72 10.87
C PHE A 129 -28.05 -8.43 9.89
#